data_AF-A0A7S2R7B7-F1
#
_entry.id   AF-A0A7S2R7B7-F1
#
_cell.length_a   1.000
_cell.length_b   1.000
_cell.length_c   1.000
_cell.angle_alpha   90.00
_cell.angle_beta   90.00
_cell.angle_gamma   90.00
#
_symmetry.space_group_name_H-M   'P 1'
#
loop_
_entity.id
_entity.type
_entity.pdbx_description
1 polymer ?
#
loop_
_entity_poly.entity_id
_entity_poly.type
_entity_poly.pdbx_seq_one_letter_code
_entity_poly.pdbx_strand_id
1 'polypeptide(L)'
;LFRANESLERFDERERGYVRVELPVSRVSSVSKTSVPLATMLGDGARIWCYVLPSGKDSTAVADEHYPILQSYLDVVLDGCVETAGSKFAQNFLAGTDGWCTRRGGIWQDREHPLYPRHSAAARRRARTWDSLLRAAQPQAIACRTGSGVFRAWSLWPRASPTA
;
A
#
# COMPACT_ATOMS: atom_id res chain seq x y z
N LEU A 1 -0.51 14.62 0.74
CA LEU A 1 -0.01 14.62 2.13
C LEU A 1 -1.22 14.68 3.05
N PHE A 2 -1.22 13.94 4.14
CA PHE A 2 -2.27 14.00 5.15
C PHE A 2 -1.79 14.84 6.33
N ARG A 3 -2.63 15.76 6.80
CA ARG A 3 -2.35 16.52 8.01
C ARG A 3 -2.57 15.61 9.21
N ALA A 4 -1.56 15.43 10.06
CA ALA A 4 -1.75 14.75 11.33
C ALA A 4 -2.65 15.63 12.22
N ASN A 5 -3.87 15.18 12.44
CA ASN A 5 -4.86 15.78 13.34
C ASN A 5 -4.81 15.15 14.74
N GLU A 6 -3.98 14.13 14.94
CA GLU A 6 -3.79 13.38 16.18
C GLU A 6 -2.31 13.33 16.57
N SER A 7 -2.03 12.93 17.82
CA SER A 7 -0.66 12.62 18.27
C SER A 7 -0.04 11.56 17.36
N LEU A 8 1.24 11.76 17.00
CA LEU A 8 1.97 10.80 16.19
C LEU A 8 2.12 9.43 16.89
N GLU A 9 1.93 9.37 18.21
CA GLU A 9 1.98 8.13 19.01
C GLU A 9 0.95 7.09 18.57
N ARG A 10 -0.27 7.50 18.21
CA ARG A 10 -1.28 6.56 17.69
C ARG A 10 -0.90 5.95 16.36
N PHE A 11 -0.18 6.72 15.53
CA PHE A 11 0.40 6.18 14.31
C PHE A 11 1.55 5.22 14.65
N ASP A 12 2.39 5.52 15.64
CA ASP A 12 3.44 4.59 16.08
C ASP A 12 2.88 3.24 16.55
N GLU A 13 1.78 3.26 17.32
CA GLU A 13 1.09 2.04 17.77
C GLU A 13 0.55 1.22 16.58
N ARG A 14 -0.02 1.91 15.60
CA ARG A 14 -0.60 1.30 14.38
C ARG A 14 0.47 0.72 13.47
N GLU A 15 1.60 1.41 13.34
CA GLU A 15 2.73 1.08 12.46
C GLU A 15 3.85 0.34 13.21
N ARG A 16 3.52 -0.38 14.29
CA ARG A 16 4.48 -1.18 15.06
C ARG A 16 5.28 -2.10 14.14
N GLY A 17 6.60 -2.00 14.22
CA GLY A 17 7.54 -2.73 13.34
C GLY A 17 8.15 -1.86 12.23
N TYR A 18 7.62 -0.67 12.00
CA TYR A 18 8.21 0.35 11.14
C TYR A 18 9.02 1.37 11.95
N VAL A 19 9.94 2.06 11.28
CA VAL A 19 10.69 3.19 11.81
C VAL A 19 10.07 4.49 11.29
N ARG A 20 9.69 5.38 12.21
CA ARG A 20 9.26 6.74 11.85
C ARG A 20 10.48 7.59 11.49
N VAL A 21 10.44 8.16 10.29
CA VAL A 21 11.49 9.03 9.75
C VAL A 21 10.91 10.38 9.35
N GLU A 22 11.63 11.45 9.72
CA GLU A 22 11.34 12.80 9.24
C GLU A 22 11.90 12.97 7.83
N LEU A 23 11.05 13.41 6.91
CA LEU A 23 11.45 13.74 5.54
C LEU A 23 11.62 15.26 5.42
N PRO A 24 12.81 15.74 5.04
CA PRO A 24 13.00 17.15 4.70
C PRO A 24 12.03 17.54 3.57
N VAL A 25 11.33 18.67 3.72
CA VAL A 25 10.40 19.18 2.69
C VAL A 25 11.10 19.35 1.34
N SER A 26 12.38 19.70 1.35
CA SER A 26 13.24 19.82 0.16
C SER A 26 13.44 18.50 -0.61
N ARG A 27 13.19 17.34 0.01
CA ARG A 27 13.24 16.02 -0.63
C ARG A 27 11.90 15.53 -1.13
N VAL A 28 10.84 16.33 -0.99
CA VAL A 28 9.49 15.98 -1.46
C VAL A 28 9.12 16.91 -2.61
N SER A 29 8.80 16.33 -3.76
CA SER A 29 8.33 17.06 -4.93
C SER A 29 6.88 16.71 -5.24
N SER A 30 6.13 17.70 -5.75
CA SER A 30 4.78 17.47 -6.27
C SER A 30 4.88 16.83 -7.66
N VAL A 31 4.09 15.79 -7.90
CA VAL A 31 3.92 15.20 -9.23
C VAL A 31 3.08 16.12 -10.14
N SER A 32 2.18 16.92 -9.55
CA SER A 32 1.43 17.93 -10.29
C SER A 32 2.29 19.17 -10.52
N LYS A 33 2.24 19.73 -11.74
CA LYS A 33 2.85 21.02 -12.09
C LYS A 33 2.06 22.15 -11.42
N THR A 34 2.31 22.36 -10.13
CA THR A 34 1.87 23.55 -9.42
C THR A 34 2.93 24.63 -9.55
N SER A 35 2.50 25.88 -9.74
CA SER A 35 3.39 27.04 -9.76
C SER A 35 3.85 27.45 -8.36
N VAL A 36 3.25 26.89 -7.31
CA VAL A 36 3.54 27.23 -5.91
C VAL A 36 4.48 26.16 -5.31
N PRO A 37 5.65 26.54 -4.77
CA PRO A 37 6.54 25.60 -4.09
C PRO A 37 5.84 24.84 -2.96
N LEU A 38 6.19 23.57 -2.78
CA LEU A 38 5.58 22.73 -1.74
C LEU A 38 5.74 23.32 -0.34
N ALA A 39 6.91 23.89 -0.02
CA ALA A 39 7.16 24.55 1.26
C ALA A 39 6.15 25.66 1.54
N THR A 40 5.84 26.49 0.54
CA THR A 40 4.84 27.56 0.65
C THR A 40 3.44 27.00 0.90
N MET A 41 3.07 25.89 0.25
CA MET A 41 1.76 25.27 0.44
C MET A 41 1.60 24.62 1.83
N LEU A 42 2.68 24.10 2.40
CA LEU A 42 2.66 23.43 3.71
C LEU A 42 2.73 24.42 4.88
N GLY A 43 3.29 25.61 4.64
CA GLY A 43 3.53 26.63 5.65
C GLY A 43 4.89 26.48 6.33
N ASP A 44 5.33 27.55 6.98
CA ASP A 44 6.61 27.59 7.67
C ASP A 44 6.65 26.58 8.83
N GLY A 45 7.78 25.90 8.97
CA GLY A 45 7.98 24.90 10.02
C GLY A 45 7.23 23.57 9.79
N ALA A 46 6.65 23.36 8.60
CA ALA A 46 5.99 22.10 8.28
C ALA A 46 6.97 20.92 8.34
N ARG A 47 6.53 19.83 8.98
CA ARG A 47 7.28 18.58 9.13
C ARG A 47 6.53 17.45 8.43
N ILE A 48 7.27 16.63 7.68
CA ILE A 48 6.71 15.46 6.99
C ILE A 48 7.27 14.22 7.66
N TRP A 49 6.37 13.31 8.04
CA TRP A 49 6.74 12.03 8.65
C TRP A 49 6.33 10.89 7.74
N CYS A 50 7.19 9.87 7.66
CA CYS A 50 6.92 8.63 6.93
C CYS A 50 7.33 7.44 7.80
N TYR A 51 6.65 6.31 7.62
CA TYR A 51 6.98 5.05 8.30
C TYR A 51 7.58 4.11 7.26
N VAL A 52 8.81 3.68 7.51
CA VAL A 52 9.58 2.82 6.60
C VAL A 52 9.98 1.54 7.31
N LEU A 53 10.17 0.46 6.56
CA LEU A 53 10.72 -0.76 7.14
C LEU A 53 12.13 -0.47 7.72
N PRO A 54 12.49 -1.05 8.87
CA PRO A 54 13.83 -0.90 9.43
C PRO A 54 14.90 -1.34 8.41
N SER A 55 15.97 -0.57 8.25
CA SER A 55 17.06 -0.90 7.32
C SER A 55 17.65 -2.28 7.62
N GLY A 56 17.61 -3.20 6.65
CA GLY A 56 18.08 -4.58 6.81
C GLY A 56 17.92 -5.41 5.53
N LYS A 57 18.30 -6.70 5.56
CA LYS A 57 18.22 -7.58 4.37
C LYS A 57 16.80 -7.71 3.80
N ASP A 58 15.77 -7.49 4.61
CA ASP A 58 14.36 -7.68 4.25
C ASP A 58 13.60 -6.37 3.95
N SER A 59 14.23 -5.20 4.10
CA SER A 59 13.55 -3.90 3.99
C SER A 59 13.11 -3.53 2.57
N THR A 60 13.57 -4.28 1.58
CA THR A 60 13.24 -4.12 0.15
C THR A 60 12.96 -5.47 -0.52
N ALA A 61 12.50 -6.46 0.26
CA ALA A 61 12.17 -7.77 -0.28
C ALA A 61 11.04 -7.64 -1.32
N VAL A 62 11.27 -8.19 -2.51
CA VAL A 62 10.26 -8.23 -3.56
C VAL A 62 9.30 -9.38 -3.27
N ALA A 63 8.03 -9.23 -3.63
CA ALA A 63 7.03 -10.27 -3.46
C ALA A 63 7.48 -11.62 -4.04
N ASP A 64 7.28 -12.68 -3.25
CA ASP A 64 7.58 -14.07 -3.58
C ASP A 64 6.42 -15.00 -3.18
N GLU A 65 6.60 -16.30 -3.32
CA GLU A 65 5.57 -17.30 -3.01
C GLU A 65 5.24 -17.40 -1.51
N HIS A 66 6.12 -16.93 -0.62
CA HIS A 66 5.91 -16.92 0.82
C HIS A 66 5.27 -15.60 1.28
N TYR A 67 5.61 -14.49 0.63
CA TYR A 67 5.12 -13.15 0.92
C TYR A 67 4.56 -12.45 -0.33
N PRO A 68 3.45 -12.96 -0.91
CA PRO A 68 2.82 -12.34 -2.07
C PRO A 68 2.06 -11.08 -1.70
N ILE A 69 1.72 -10.27 -2.71
CA ILE A 69 0.82 -9.14 -2.56
C ILE A 69 -0.61 -9.68 -2.49
N LEU A 70 -1.28 -9.58 -1.35
CA LEU A 70 -2.67 -10.03 -1.23
C LEU A 70 -3.59 -9.14 -2.08
N GLN A 71 -4.48 -9.74 -2.87
CA GLN A 71 -5.44 -8.99 -3.68
C GLN A 71 -6.41 -8.18 -2.79
N SER A 72 -6.81 -8.72 -1.64
CA SER A 72 -7.64 -8.02 -0.66
C SER A 72 -6.96 -6.79 -0.05
N TYR A 73 -5.64 -6.80 0.11
CA TYR A 73 -4.84 -5.62 0.49
C TYR A 73 -4.83 -4.59 -0.63
N LEU A 74 -4.54 -5.03 -1.86
CA LEU A 74 -4.51 -4.15 -3.03
C LEU A 74 -5.87 -3.48 -3.27
N ASP A 75 -6.97 -4.21 -3.08
CA ASP A 75 -8.33 -3.66 -3.21
C ASP A 75 -8.54 -2.47 -2.24
N VAL A 76 -8.12 -2.59 -0.98
CA VAL A 76 -8.24 -1.51 0.02
C VAL A 76 -7.36 -0.31 -0.35
N VAL A 77 -6.15 -0.55 -0.85
CA VAL A 77 -5.24 0.53 -1.27
C VAL A 77 -5.82 1.30 -2.45
N LEU A 78 -6.32 0.60 -3.48
CA LEU A 78 -6.91 1.24 -4.65
C LEU A 78 -8.18 2.00 -4.30
N ASP A 79 -8.98 1.45 -3.39
CA ASP A 79 -10.17 2.11 -2.87
C ASP A 79 -9.82 3.43 -2.18
N GLY A 80 -8.85 3.41 -1.25
CA GLY A 80 -8.37 4.61 -0.57
C GLY A 80 -7.74 5.62 -1.52
N CYS A 81 -7.02 5.18 -2.55
CA CYS A 81 -6.49 6.06 -3.59
C CYS A 81 -7.61 6.83 -4.32
N VAL A 82 -8.68 6.12 -4.72
CA VAL A 82 -9.82 6.73 -5.41
C VAL A 82 -10.60 7.66 -4.49
N GLU A 83 -10.86 7.25 -3.25
CA GLU A 83 -11.55 8.09 -2.28
C GLU A 83 -10.77 9.36 -1.93
N THR A 84 -9.43 9.28 -1.88
CA THR A 84 -8.57 10.42 -1.53
C THR A 84 -8.40 11.42 -2.67
N ALA A 85 -8.14 10.95 -3.88
CA ALA A 85 -7.71 11.81 -4.99
C ALA A 85 -8.16 11.32 -6.38
N GLY A 86 -9.18 10.45 -6.42
CA GLY A 86 -9.80 9.96 -7.63
C GLY A 86 -8.98 8.93 -8.40
N SER A 87 -9.55 8.42 -9.49
CA SER A 87 -8.98 7.33 -10.29
C SER A 87 -7.61 7.65 -10.88
N LYS A 88 -7.30 8.92 -11.18
CA LYS A 88 -6.00 9.28 -11.73
C LYS A 88 -4.87 9.05 -10.72
N PHE A 89 -5.13 9.29 -9.43
CA PHE A 89 -4.16 9.01 -8.38
C PHE A 89 -3.90 7.50 -8.26
N ALA A 90 -4.95 6.68 -8.29
CA ALA A 90 -4.83 5.22 -8.29
C ALA A 90 -4.04 4.70 -9.52
N GLN A 91 -4.24 5.28 -10.71
CA GLN A 91 -3.43 4.96 -11.90
C GLN A 91 -1.96 5.30 -11.71
N ASN A 92 -1.67 6.49 -11.19
CA ASN A 92 -0.29 6.92 -10.94
C ASN A 92 0.39 6.04 -9.89
N PHE A 93 -0.33 5.65 -8.83
CA PHE A 93 0.15 4.71 -7.83
C PHE A 93 0.53 3.37 -8.47
N LEU A 94 -0.35 2.78 -9.27
CA LEU A 94 -0.07 1.52 -9.96
C LEU A 94 1.13 1.65 -10.91
N ALA A 95 1.14 2.69 -11.75
CA ALA A 95 2.18 2.92 -12.75
C ALA A 95 3.56 3.26 -12.15
N GLY A 96 3.59 3.94 -11.01
CA GLY A 96 4.82 4.34 -10.32
C GLY A 96 5.32 3.36 -9.27
N THR A 97 4.66 2.20 -9.12
CA THR A 97 5.08 1.13 -8.22
C THR A 97 5.64 -0.02 -9.04
N ASP A 98 6.78 -0.57 -8.63
CA ASP A 98 7.41 -1.74 -9.25
C ASP A 98 7.18 -3.01 -8.41
N GLY A 99 7.68 -4.15 -8.89
CA GLY A 99 7.66 -5.40 -8.11
C GLY A 99 6.31 -6.13 -8.10
N TRP A 100 5.38 -5.74 -8.97
CA TRP A 100 4.05 -6.38 -9.08
C TRP A 100 4.09 -7.85 -9.51
N CYS A 101 5.11 -8.23 -10.27
CA CYS A 101 5.34 -9.60 -10.70
C CYS A 101 6.85 -9.87 -10.75
N THR A 102 7.27 -10.99 -10.17
CA THR A 102 8.63 -11.52 -10.27
C THR A 102 8.59 -12.98 -10.70
N ARG A 103 9.76 -13.59 -10.90
CA ARG A 103 9.86 -15.04 -11.15
C ARG A 103 9.35 -15.87 -9.96
N ARG A 104 9.35 -15.30 -8.75
CA ARG A 104 9.06 -16.01 -7.49
C ARG A 104 7.66 -15.70 -6.96
N GLY A 105 7.08 -14.56 -7.30
CA GLY A 105 5.76 -14.20 -6.78
C GLY A 105 5.11 -13.02 -7.47
N GLY A 106 3.92 -12.68 -6.98
CA GLY A 106 3.08 -11.63 -7.52
C GLY A 106 1.85 -11.44 -6.66
N ILE A 107 0.72 -11.15 -7.29
CA ILE A 107 -0.55 -10.96 -6.58
C ILE A 107 -1.18 -12.33 -6.27
N TRP A 108 -1.62 -12.52 -5.03
CA TRP A 108 -2.37 -13.70 -4.59
C TRP A 108 -3.86 -13.38 -4.48
N GLN A 109 -4.70 -14.14 -5.20
CA GLN A 109 -6.15 -13.97 -5.26
C GLN A 109 -6.83 -14.56 -4.02
N ASP A 110 -6.84 -13.81 -2.92
CA ASP A 110 -7.47 -14.20 -1.66
C ASP A 110 -8.90 -13.66 -1.49
N ARG A 111 -9.54 -13.12 -2.53
CA ARG A 111 -10.85 -12.44 -2.41
C ARG A 111 -11.99 -13.31 -1.90
N GLU A 112 -11.91 -14.64 -2.02
CA GLU A 112 -12.91 -15.58 -1.48
C GLU A 112 -12.71 -15.80 0.03
N HIS A 113 -11.46 -15.81 0.48
CA HIS A 113 -11.07 -15.98 1.88
C HIS A 113 -9.98 -14.95 2.23
N PRO A 114 -10.34 -13.66 2.42
CA PRO A 114 -9.37 -12.58 2.57
C PRO A 114 -8.43 -12.83 3.75
N LEU A 115 -7.13 -12.78 3.48
CA LEU A 115 -6.09 -12.93 4.50
C LEU A 115 -5.70 -11.59 5.12
N TYR A 116 -5.90 -10.48 4.40
CA TYR A 116 -5.59 -9.15 4.93
C TYR A 116 -6.60 -8.79 6.04
N PRO A 117 -6.16 -8.55 7.29
CA PRO A 117 -7.08 -8.33 8.41
C PRO A 117 -7.98 -7.10 8.27
N ARG A 118 -7.52 -6.10 7.51
CA ARG A 118 -8.25 -4.85 7.27
C ARG A 118 -8.92 -4.80 5.89
N HIS A 119 -9.25 -5.96 5.31
CA HIS A 119 -10.00 -6.02 4.06
C HIS A 119 -11.36 -5.30 4.20
N SER A 120 -11.83 -4.69 3.11
CA SER A 120 -13.07 -3.91 3.11
C SER A 120 -14.11 -4.53 2.18
N ALA A 121 -15.31 -4.78 2.71
CA ALA A 121 -16.44 -5.22 1.89
C ALA A 121 -16.83 -4.17 0.83
N ALA A 122 -16.64 -2.87 1.12
CA ALA A 122 -16.87 -1.80 0.15
C ALA A 122 -15.87 -1.87 -1.00
N ALA A 123 -14.58 -2.02 -0.69
CA ALA A 123 -13.54 -2.23 -1.69
C ALA A 123 -13.82 -3.50 -2.52
N ARG A 124 -14.25 -4.59 -1.87
CA ARG A 124 -14.58 -5.86 -2.53
C ARG A 124 -15.73 -5.74 -3.52
N ARG A 125 -16.76 -4.93 -3.22
CA ARG A 125 -17.87 -4.65 -4.16
C ARG A 125 -17.39 -3.99 -5.44
N ARG A 126 -16.29 -3.22 -5.38
CA ARG A 126 -15.66 -2.54 -6.52
C ARG A 126 -14.57 -3.38 -7.21
N ALA A 127 -14.43 -4.68 -6.89
CA ALA A 127 -13.36 -5.53 -7.41
C ALA A 127 -13.23 -5.55 -8.94
N ARG A 128 -14.35 -5.46 -9.70
CA ARG A 128 -14.29 -5.38 -11.17
C ARG A 128 -13.61 -4.09 -11.64
N THR A 129 -13.87 -2.98 -10.97
CA THR A 129 -13.24 -1.68 -11.24
C THR A 129 -11.74 -1.77 -10.96
N TRP A 130 -11.34 -2.39 -9.85
CA TRP A 130 -9.93 -2.58 -9.49
C TRP A 130 -9.19 -3.49 -10.46
N ASP A 131 -9.81 -4.59 -10.87
CA ASP A 131 -9.24 -5.47 -11.89
C ASP A 131 -9.09 -4.75 -13.25
N SER A 132 -10.06 -3.92 -13.64
CA SER A 132 -9.94 -3.12 -14.87
C SER A 132 -8.81 -2.10 -14.78
N LEU A 133 -8.68 -1.42 -13.65
CA LEU A 133 -7.64 -0.42 -13.41
C LEU A 133 -6.25 -1.05 -13.41
N LEU A 134 -6.10 -2.17 -12.68
CA LEU A 134 -4.87 -2.94 -12.61
C LEU A 134 -4.48 -3.49 -13.98
N ARG A 135 -5.44 -4.02 -14.74
CA ARG A 135 -5.18 -4.52 -16.11
C ARG A 135 -4.69 -3.42 -17.04
N ALA A 136 -5.26 -2.22 -16.94
CA ALA A 136 -4.88 -1.11 -17.81
C ALA A 136 -3.50 -0.54 -17.44
N ALA A 137 -3.19 -0.42 -16.16
CA ALA A 137 -1.94 0.19 -15.69
C ALA A 137 -0.75 -0.79 -15.60
N GLN A 138 -1.02 -2.05 -15.25
CA GLN A 138 -0.01 -3.08 -14.98
C GLN A 138 -0.48 -4.46 -15.49
N PRO A 139 -0.56 -4.69 -16.82
CA PRO A 139 -1.05 -5.95 -17.40
C PRO A 139 -0.33 -7.20 -16.86
N GLN A 140 0.98 -7.11 -16.63
CA GLN A 140 1.81 -8.18 -16.09
C GLN A 140 1.46 -8.54 -14.64
N ALA A 141 1.01 -7.57 -13.83
CA ALA A 141 0.56 -7.84 -12.46
C ALA A 141 -0.66 -8.77 -12.45
N ILE A 142 -1.59 -8.56 -13.39
CA ILE A 142 -2.74 -9.44 -13.59
C ILE A 142 -2.32 -10.79 -14.16
N ALA A 143 -1.38 -10.81 -15.12
CA ALA A 143 -0.93 -12.05 -15.75
C ALA A 143 -0.25 -12.99 -14.75
N CYS A 144 0.51 -12.44 -13.81
CA CYS A 144 1.17 -13.21 -12.75
C CYS A 144 0.31 -13.39 -11.49
N ARG A 145 -0.96 -12.99 -11.53
CA ARG A 145 -1.87 -13.20 -10.41
C ARG A 145 -2.14 -14.68 -10.25
N THR A 146 -1.85 -15.21 -9.07
CA THR A 146 -2.01 -16.62 -8.74
C THR A 146 -3.18 -16.81 -7.76
N GLY A 147 -3.70 -18.04 -7.68
CA GLY A 147 -4.62 -18.45 -6.62
C GLY A 147 -5.88 -19.19 -7.08
N SER A 148 -5.89 -20.51 -6.85
CA SER A 148 -6.94 -21.20 -6.09
C SER A 148 -6.27 -22.37 -5.35
N GLY A 149 -6.26 -22.37 -4.02
CA GLY A 149 -5.54 -23.34 -3.17
C GLY A 149 -5.23 -22.81 -1.76
N VAL A 150 -4.85 -23.69 -0.82
CA VAL A 150 -4.48 -23.29 0.55
C VAL A 150 -3.13 -22.56 0.54
N PHE A 151 -3.12 -21.29 0.91
CA PHE A 151 -1.90 -20.50 1.06
C PHE A 151 -1.11 -20.97 2.30
N ARG A 152 0.05 -21.62 2.12
CA ARG A 152 0.76 -22.38 3.18
C ARG A 152 1.79 -21.58 4.00
N ALA A 153 2.01 -20.29 3.73
CA ALA A 153 3.15 -19.56 4.29
C ALA A 153 2.92 -18.85 5.65
N TRP A 154 1.70 -18.86 6.22
CA TRP A 154 1.37 -18.03 7.39
C TRP A 154 1.62 -18.66 8.77
N SER A 155 2.35 -19.78 8.88
CA SER A 155 2.64 -20.43 10.18
C SER A 155 3.46 -19.56 11.15
N LEU A 156 3.98 -18.41 10.70
CA LEU A 156 4.99 -17.62 11.43
C LEU A 156 4.59 -16.16 11.72
N TRP A 157 3.44 -15.67 11.26
CA TRP A 157 2.97 -14.32 11.65
C TRP A 157 2.19 -14.42 12.97
N PRO A 158 2.49 -13.61 14.00
CA PRO A 158 1.72 -13.63 15.23
C PRO A 158 0.27 -13.31 14.89
N ARG A 159 -0.62 -14.28 15.11
CA ARG A 159 -2.07 -14.06 15.08
C ARG A 159 -2.30 -12.87 15.98
N ALA A 160 -2.82 -11.76 15.44
CA ALA A 160 -3.34 -10.69 16.28
C ALA A 160 -4.36 -11.36 17.20
N SER A 161 -4.03 -11.45 18.49
CA SER A 161 -4.96 -11.94 19.49
C SER A 161 -6.22 -11.10 19.37
N PRO A 162 -7.42 -11.70 19.24
CA PRO A 162 -8.63 -10.94 19.40
C PRO A 162 -8.59 -10.41 20.84
N THR A 163 -8.47 -9.09 20.98
CA THR A 163 -8.69 -8.42 22.26
C THR A 163 -10.07 -8.85 22.76
N ALA A 164 -10.06 -9.49 23.93
CA ALA A 164 -11.26 -9.85 24.70
C ALA A 164 -12.01 -8.59 25.16
#